data_AF-A0A8T5PZB6-F1
#
_entry.id   AF-A0A8T5PZB6-F1
#
_cell.length_a   1.000
_cell.length_b   1.000
_cell.length_c   1.000
_cell.angle_alpha   90.00
_cell.angle_beta   90.00
_cell.angle_gamma   90.00
#
_symmetry.space_group_name_H-M   'P 1'
#
loop_
_entity.id
_entity.type
_entity.pdbx_description
1 polymer ?
#
loop_
_entity_poly.entity_id
_entity_poly.type
_entity_poly.pdbx_seq_one_letter_code
_entity_poly.pdbx_strand_id
1 'polypeptide(L)'
;MKGKGYLLITIAISFLITAIILLFLIEGNGLIGITGYVSSNVYKQDLNLVINQSQNFILTSVNDDPFTITSLKFSGNILGNGQVKIYIDTGRGQKVLIYENIAGKEEEEKGLLDVTGMATKAIENEETSREDKYLIIRPLKSFLDKEIFDEITNGLALVNGAFIQQCIETCFINMKMSKNTEYRLVFFVEKGTIVEIDEILYQINE
;
A
#
# COMPACT_ATOMS: atom_id res chain seq x y z
N MET A 1 -37.06 63.02 0.63
CA MET A 1 -36.70 61.98 1.63
C MET A 1 -36.65 60.53 1.08
N LYS A 2 -36.68 60.28 -0.25
CA LYS A 2 -36.60 58.92 -0.80
C LYS A 2 -35.17 58.37 -0.98
N GLY A 3 -34.12 59.21 -0.96
CA GLY A 3 -32.75 58.79 -1.23
C GLY A 3 -32.02 58.06 -0.09
N LYS A 4 -32.42 58.29 1.18
CA LYS A 4 -31.74 57.67 2.34
C LYS A 4 -32.01 56.18 2.48
N GLY A 5 -33.18 55.71 2.02
CA GLY A 5 -33.54 54.29 2.06
C GLY A 5 -32.68 53.44 1.11
N TYR A 6 -32.44 53.93 -0.11
CA TYR A 6 -31.63 53.22 -1.10
C TYR A 6 -30.16 53.09 -0.67
N LEU A 7 -29.61 54.12 -0.02
CA LEU A 7 -28.22 54.09 0.48
C LEU A 7 -28.02 52.97 1.50
N LEU A 8 -28.94 52.82 2.46
CA LEU A 8 -28.86 51.78 3.49
C LEU A 8 -28.99 50.37 2.91
N ILE A 9 -29.86 50.19 1.91
CA ILE A 9 -30.02 48.91 1.22
C ILE A 9 -28.74 48.54 0.45
N THR A 10 -28.12 49.49 -0.26
CA THR A 10 -26.86 49.22 -0.98
C THR A 10 -25.71 48.85 -0.06
N ILE A 11 -25.61 49.47 1.12
CA ILE A 11 -24.57 49.15 2.11
C ILE A 11 -24.79 47.75 2.70
N ALA A 12 -26.03 47.39 3.02
CA ALA A 12 -26.36 46.08 3.55
C ALA A 12 -26.04 44.95 2.55
N ILE A 13 -26.38 45.14 1.27
CA ILE A 13 -26.07 44.17 0.20
C ILE A 13 -24.56 44.03 0.01
N SER A 14 -23.82 45.14 0.02
CA SER A 14 -22.35 45.12 -0.06
C SER A 14 -21.73 44.28 1.06
N PHE A 15 -22.19 44.46 2.30
CA PHE A 15 -21.69 43.69 3.44
C PHE A 15 -22.01 42.20 3.33
N LEU A 16 -23.23 41.87 2.88
CA LEU A 16 -23.65 40.48 2.68
C LEU A 16 -22.78 39.77 1.62
N ILE A 17 -22.54 40.41 0.47
CA ILE A 17 -21.69 39.85 -0.58
C ILE A 17 -20.26 39.65 -0.07
N THR A 18 -19.72 40.62 0.67
CA THR A 18 -18.36 40.53 1.22
C THR A 18 -18.26 39.39 2.24
N ALA A 19 -19.27 39.22 3.10
CA ALA A 19 -19.31 38.14 4.08
C ALA A 19 -19.38 36.75 3.41
N ILE A 20 -20.16 36.62 2.33
CA ILE A 20 -20.26 35.37 1.56
C ILE A 20 -18.90 35.02 0.94
N ILE A 21 -18.21 35.98 0.31
CA ILE A 21 -16.88 35.74 -0.26
C ILE A 21 -15.88 35.34 0.83
N LEU A 22 -15.91 36.00 2.00
CA LEU A 22 -15.04 35.65 3.11
C LEU A 22 -15.30 34.23 3.62
N LEU A 23 -16.56 33.80 3.67
CA LEU A 23 -16.95 32.45 4.06
C LEU A 23 -16.39 31.42 3.09
N PHE A 24 -16.51 31.67 1.78
CA PHE A 24 -15.92 30.82 0.74
C PHE A 24 -14.39 30.80 0.75
N LEU A 25 -13.71 31.84 1.22
CA LEU A 25 -12.24 31.84 1.37
C LEU A 25 -11.78 31.13 2.64
N ILE A 26 -12.54 31.23 3.73
CA ILE A 26 -12.24 30.52 4.99
C ILE A 26 -12.48 29.02 4.81
N GLU A 27 -13.56 28.63 4.14
CA GLU A 27 -13.86 27.23 3.82
C GLU A 27 -13.05 26.71 2.62
N GLY A 28 -12.76 27.57 1.64
CA GLY A 28 -12.07 27.21 0.38
C GLY A 28 -10.55 27.08 0.48
N ASN A 29 -9.94 27.42 1.62
CA ASN A 29 -8.55 27.06 1.92
C ASN A 29 -8.40 25.59 2.34
N GLY A 30 -9.50 24.86 2.51
CA GLY A 30 -9.52 23.41 2.62
C GLY A 30 -9.54 22.77 1.24
N LEU A 31 -8.36 22.38 0.74
CA LEU A 31 -8.20 21.30 -0.25
C LEU A 31 -8.55 21.63 -1.72
N ILE A 32 -7.98 22.69 -2.31
CA ILE A 32 -7.53 22.54 -3.71
C ILE A 32 -6.23 21.73 -3.65
N GLY A 33 -6.35 20.44 -3.32
CA GLY A 33 -5.29 19.49 -3.57
C GLY A 33 -5.13 19.45 -5.08
N ILE A 34 -4.12 20.17 -5.59
CA ILE A 34 -3.65 19.94 -6.96
C ILE A 34 -3.13 18.51 -6.95
N THR A 35 -4.02 17.56 -7.23
CA THR A 35 -3.68 16.17 -7.50
C THR A 35 -3.05 16.17 -8.88
N GLY A 36 -1.77 16.55 -8.92
CA GLY A 36 -0.96 16.34 -10.11
C GLY A 36 -0.98 14.84 -10.40
N TYR A 37 -1.54 14.46 -11.54
CA TYR A 37 -1.45 13.09 -12.03
C TYR A 37 0.02 12.81 -12.34
N VAL A 38 0.72 12.19 -11.39
CA VAL A 38 2.00 11.55 -11.69
C VAL A 38 1.67 10.21 -12.31
N SER A 39 1.89 10.08 -13.62
CA SER A 39 1.76 8.80 -14.31
C SER A 39 2.76 7.84 -13.67
N SER A 40 2.26 6.84 -12.96
CA SER A 40 3.09 5.77 -12.41
C SER A 40 2.78 4.47 -13.13
N ASN A 41 3.84 3.75 -13.50
CA ASN A 41 3.69 2.44 -14.12
C ASN A 41 3.47 1.41 -13.02
N VAL A 42 2.29 0.78 -13.04
CA VAL A 42 1.91 -0.28 -12.11
C VAL A 42 2.03 -1.62 -12.82
N TYR A 43 2.71 -2.55 -12.18
CA TYR A 43 2.93 -3.90 -12.67
C TYR A 43 2.25 -4.88 -11.73
N LYS A 44 1.66 -5.91 -12.34
CA LYS A 44 1.02 -7.03 -11.66
C LYS A 44 1.74 -8.30 -12.05
N GLN A 45 1.99 -9.16 -11.08
CA GLN A 45 2.63 -10.45 -11.30
C GLN A 45 1.98 -11.52 -10.41
N ASP A 46 1.52 -12.60 -11.05
CA ASP A 46 0.97 -13.77 -10.35
C ASP A 46 2.13 -14.64 -9.83
N LEU A 47 2.03 -15.09 -8.57
CA LEU A 47 3.08 -15.84 -7.88
C LEU A 47 2.67 -17.28 -7.57
N ASN A 48 1.42 -17.52 -7.17
CA ASN A 48 0.88 -18.83 -6.77
C ASN A 48 1.80 -19.58 -5.77
N LEU A 49 2.30 -18.88 -4.75
CA LEU A 49 3.18 -19.48 -3.74
C LEU A 49 2.38 -19.99 -2.55
N VAL A 50 2.71 -21.18 -2.07
CA VAL A 50 2.12 -21.77 -0.85
C VAL A 50 3.21 -21.95 0.19
N ILE A 51 3.01 -21.37 1.36
CA ILE A 51 4.01 -21.25 2.43
C ILE A 51 3.40 -21.75 3.73
N ASN A 52 3.89 -22.89 4.22
CA ASN A 52 3.37 -23.54 5.43
C ASN A 52 4.35 -23.51 6.62
N GLN A 53 5.50 -22.85 6.45
CA GLN A 53 6.52 -22.65 7.46
C GLN A 53 7.36 -21.41 7.11
N SER A 54 7.99 -20.82 8.11
CA SER A 54 8.86 -19.66 7.91
C SER A 54 10.00 -19.96 6.92
N GLN A 55 10.15 -19.12 5.90
CA GLN A 55 11.16 -19.29 4.86
C GLN A 55 11.52 -17.97 4.16
N ASN A 56 12.67 -17.98 3.48
CA ASN A 56 13.17 -16.86 2.72
C ASN A 56 13.05 -17.10 1.21
N PHE A 57 12.82 -16.03 0.46
CA PHE A 57 12.97 -16.01 -0.98
C PHE A 57 13.90 -14.87 -1.38
N ILE A 58 14.71 -15.09 -2.41
CA ILE A 58 15.45 -14.02 -3.08
C ILE A 58 14.51 -13.34 -4.07
N LEU A 59 14.45 -12.01 -3.99
CA LEU A 59 13.77 -11.13 -4.92
C LEU A 59 14.82 -10.39 -5.76
N THR A 60 14.75 -10.56 -7.08
CA THR A 60 15.67 -9.98 -8.07
C THR A 60 14.90 -9.45 -9.27
N SER A 61 15.57 -8.76 -10.20
CA SER A 61 14.99 -8.35 -11.48
C SER A 61 15.62 -9.13 -12.65
N VAL A 62 14.87 -9.35 -13.73
CA VAL A 62 15.44 -9.87 -15.00
C VAL A 62 16.36 -8.86 -15.69
N ASN A 63 16.21 -7.57 -15.37
CA ASN A 63 16.82 -6.46 -16.11
C ASN A 63 18.19 -6.08 -15.59
N ASP A 64 19.09 -5.83 -16.54
CA ASP A 64 20.40 -5.27 -16.27
C ASP A 64 20.29 -3.78 -15.86
N ASP A 65 19.40 -3.02 -16.50
CA ASP A 65 19.16 -1.61 -16.15
C ASP A 65 18.40 -1.49 -14.82
N PRO A 66 18.91 -0.67 -13.88
CA PRO A 66 18.28 -0.51 -12.59
C PRO A 66 16.99 0.32 -12.69
N PHE A 67 15.99 -0.04 -11.90
CA PHE A 67 14.77 0.75 -11.71
C PHE A 67 14.42 0.87 -10.23
N THR A 68 13.53 1.80 -9.88
CA THR A 68 13.14 2.00 -8.48
C THR A 68 11.69 1.58 -8.27
N ILE A 69 11.47 0.60 -7.39
CA ILE A 69 10.14 0.28 -6.86
C ILE A 69 9.78 1.32 -5.80
N THR A 70 8.61 1.93 -5.99
CA THR A 70 8.04 2.96 -5.12
C THR A 70 6.90 2.47 -4.24
N SER A 71 6.29 1.35 -4.61
CA SER A 71 5.25 0.67 -3.84
C SER A 71 5.32 -0.83 -4.12
N LEU A 72 5.19 -1.66 -3.08
CA LEU A 72 5.04 -3.12 -3.23
C LEU A 72 3.90 -3.60 -2.34
N LYS A 73 2.93 -4.27 -2.96
CA LYS A 73 1.72 -4.78 -2.34
C LYS A 73 1.58 -6.26 -2.63
N PHE A 74 0.99 -7.00 -1.69
CA PHE A 74 0.71 -8.43 -1.83
C PHE A 74 -0.78 -8.71 -1.74
N SER A 75 -1.23 -9.69 -2.50
CA SER A 75 -2.55 -10.30 -2.38
C SER A 75 -2.39 -11.80 -2.12
N GLY A 76 -3.28 -12.36 -1.32
CA GLY A 76 -3.21 -13.75 -0.93
C GLY A 76 -4.29 -14.15 0.06
N ASN A 77 -4.07 -15.28 0.72
CA ASN A 77 -5.01 -15.87 1.65
C ASN A 77 -4.27 -16.56 2.80
N ILE A 78 -4.83 -16.46 4.01
CA ILE A 78 -4.29 -17.09 5.22
C ILE A 78 -5.27 -18.13 5.74
N LEU A 79 -4.78 -19.35 5.87
CA LEU A 79 -5.52 -20.50 6.38
C LEU A 79 -4.89 -20.97 7.70
N GLY A 80 -5.67 -21.06 8.77
CA GLY A 80 -5.18 -21.44 10.10
C GLY A 80 -5.40 -20.33 11.12
N ASN A 81 -4.83 -20.49 12.32
CA ASN A 81 -5.04 -19.59 13.46
C ASN A 81 -3.73 -19.04 14.04
N GLY A 82 -2.66 -18.97 13.25
CA GLY A 82 -1.38 -18.46 13.71
C GLY A 82 -1.00 -17.14 13.06
N GLN A 83 0.04 -16.54 13.61
CA GLN A 83 0.60 -15.29 13.13
C GLN A 83 1.37 -15.46 11.81
N VAL A 84 1.25 -14.45 10.97
CA VAL A 84 1.94 -14.30 9.69
C VAL A 84 2.52 -12.90 9.63
N LYS A 85 3.81 -12.80 9.36
CA LYS A 85 4.50 -11.53 9.06
C LYS A 85 5.32 -11.69 7.79
N ILE A 86 5.22 -10.73 6.88
CA ILE A 86 5.94 -10.72 5.60
C ILE A 86 6.82 -9.47 5.56
N TYR A 87 8.12 -9.65 5.35
CA TYR A 87 9.09 -8.55 5.27
C TYR A 87 9.87 -8.57 3.96
N ILE A 88 10.40 -7.39 3.59
CA ILE A 88 11.56 -7.28 2.70
C ILE A 88 12.79 -6.98 3.55
N ASP A 89 13.81 -7.84 3.49
CA ASP A 89 15.15 -7.54 3.98
C ASP A 89 16.00 -6.99 2.83
N THR A 90 16.57 -5.80 3.05
CA THR A 90 17.39 -5.05 2.09
C THR A 90 18.83 -5.56 1.94
N GLY A 91 19.20 -6.62 2.68
CA GLY A 91 20.56 -7.14 2.73
C GLY A 91 21.52 -6.28 3.56
N ARG A 92 21.05 -5.15 4.08
CA ARG A 92 21.77 -4.26 5.00
C ARG A 92 21.34 -4.43 6.46
N GLY A 93 20.56 -5.47 6.76
CA GLY A 93 19.97 -5.73 8.07
C GLY A 93 18.70 -4.92 8.36
N GLN A 94 18.26 -4.08 7.42
CA GLN A 94 16.97 -3.41 7.52
C GLN A 94 15.87 -4.31 6.93
N LYS A 95 14.92 -4.69 7.79
CA LYS A 95 13.65 -5.32 7.42
C LYS A 95 12.56 -4.25 7.30
N VAL A 96 11.74 -4.35 6.27
CA VAL A 96 10.58 -3.47 6.02
C VAL A 96 9.33 -4.33 5.97
N LEU A 97 8.33 -4.03 6.80
CA LEU A 97 7.11 -4.81 6.94
C LEU A 97 6.18 -4.57 5.75
N ILE A 98 5.85 -5.65 5.05
CA ILE A 98 4.86 -5.65 3.98
C ILE A 98 3.48 -5.84 4.57
N TYR A 99 3.32 -6.89 5.38
CA TYR A 99 2.01 -7.35 5.83
C TYR A 99 2.15 -8.11 7.16
N GLU A 100 1.17 -7.93 8.04
CA GLU A 100 0.94 -8.78 9.19
C GLU A 100 -0.56 -9.05 9.36
N ASN A 101 -0.91 -10.23 9.87
CA ASN A 101 -2.30 -10.64 10.04
C ASN A 101 -2.86 -10.32 11.44
N ILE A 102 -2.50 -9.15 11.97
CA ILE A 102 -2.92 -8.69 13.28
C ILE A 102 -3.64 -7.36 13.10
N ALA A 103 -4.86 -7.24 13.62
CA ALA A 103 -5.62 -6.00 13.61
C ALA A 103 -6.13 -5.65 15.01
N GLY A 104 -6.45 -4.37 15.22
CA GLY A 104 -7.17 -3.96 16.42
C GLY A 104 -8.58 -4.58 16.44
N LYS A 105 -9.04 -5.05 17.61
CA LYS A 105 -10.39 -5.62 17.77
C LYS A 105 -11.51 -4.70 17.27
N GLU A 106 -11.30 -3.38 17.33
CA GLU A 106 -12.27 -2.38 16.84
C GLU A 106 -12.30 -2.23 15.32
N GLU A 107 -11.23 -2.61 14.62
CA GLU A 107 -11.13 -2.54 13.15
C GLU A 107 -11.77 -3.77 12.49
N GLU A 108 -11.76 -4.91 13.16
CA GLU A 108 -12.42 -6.14 12.71
C GLU A 108 -13.93 -5.93 12.53
N GLU A 109 -14.58 -5.20 13.45
CA GLU A 109 -16.02 -4.89 13.39
C GLU A 109 -16.37 -3.89 12.28
N LYS A 110 -15.41 -3.07 11.82
CA LYS A 110 -15.66 -2.03 10.81
C LYS A 110 -15.54 -2.51 9.38
N GLY A 111 -15.14 -3.77 9.16
CA GLY A 111 -15.08 -4.39 7.84
C GLY A 111 -14.36 -3.52 6.82
N LEU A 112 -13.02 -3.52 6.84
CA LEU A 112 -12.10 -2.97 5.82
C LEU A 112 -12.81 -2.07 4.77
N LEU A 113 -13.16 -0.86 5.19
CA LEU A 113 -13.71 0.15 4.29
C LEU A 113 -12.58 0.58 3.36
N ASP A 114 -12.65 0.06 2.14
CA ASP A 114 -11.78 0.35 1.01
C ASP A 114 -11.76 1.86 0.74
N VAL A 115 -10.76 2.59 1.26
CA VAL A 115 -10.57 4.02 0.98
C VAL A 115 -10.00 4.16 -0.42
N THR A 116 -10.86 3.99 -1.42
CA THR A 116 -10.57 4.16 -2.85
C THR A 116 -10.61 5.63 -3.25
N GLY A 117 -9.65 6.41 -2.72
CA GLY A 117 -9.43 7.81 -3.12
C GLY A 117 -8.48 7.98 -4.31
N MET A 118 -7.86 6.90 -4.81
CA MET A 118 -7.07 6.95 -6.03
C MET A 118 -7.94 6.56 -7.22
N ALA A 119 -8.26 7.56 -8.05
CA ALA A 119 -8.68 7.32 -9.42
C ALA A 119 -7.48 6.77 -10.20
N THR A 120 -7.15 5.49 -10.00
CA THR A 120 -6.38 4.75 -10.99
C THR A 120 -7.29 4.66 -12.20
N LYS A 121 -6.88 5.21 -13.35
CA LYS A 121 -7.44 4.77 -14.62
C LYS A 121 -7.46 3.26 -14.55
N ALA A 122 -8.63 2.65 -14.75
CA ALA A 122 -8.76 1.21 -14.89
C ALA A 122 -7.56 0.77 -15.72
N ILE A 123 -6.76 -0.13 -15.15
CA ILE A 123 -5.61 -0.72 -15.83
C ILE A 123 -6.23 -1.42 -17.04
N GLU A 124 -6.39 -0.67 -18.13
CA GLU A 124 -6.70 -1.24 -19.42
C GLU A 124 -5.56 -2.20 -19.64
N ASN A 125 -5.92 -3.47 -19.77
CA ASN A 125 -5.03 -4.54 -20.22
C ASN A 125 -4.61 -4.23 -21.67
N GLU A 126 -4.00 -3.06 -21.90
CA GLU A 126 -3.10 -2.89 -23.01
C GLU A 126 -2.00 -3.90 -22.73
N GLU A 127 -2.00 -4.99 -23.49
CA GLU A 127 -0.93 -5.94 -23.67
C GLU A 127 0.33 -5.18 -24.12
N THR A 128 0.90 -4.36 -23.23
CA THR A 128 2.11 -3.63 -23.48
C THR A 128 3.21 -4.66 -23.40
N SER A 129 3.50 -5.22 -24.57
CA SER A 129 4.70 -5.93 -25.00
C SER A 129 6.00 -5.34 -24.42
N ARG A 130 6.27 -5.50 -23.12
CA ARG A 130 7.49 -5.05 -22.44
C ARG A 130 7.99 -6.14 -21.50
N GLU A 131 8.90 -6.94 -22.03
CA GLU A 131 9.65 -8.00 -21.35
C GLU A 131 10.60 -7.47 -20.25
N ASP A 132 10.64 -6.15 -20.01
CA ASP A 132 11.85 -5.52 -19.47
C ASP A 132 11.74 -5.01 -18.02
N LYS A 133 10.79 -5.49 -17.20
CA LYS A 133 10.64 -4.98 -15.81
C LYS A 133 9.98 -5.95 -14.83
N TYR A 134 10.27 -7.24 -14.98
CA TYR A 134 9.70 -8.33 -14.16
C TYR A 134 10.56 -8.71 -12.95
N LEU A 135 9.89 -9.15 -11.86
CA LEU A 135 10.55 -9.60 -10.64
C LEU A 135 10.70 -11.12 -10.62
N ILE A 136 11.89 -11.60 -10.24
CA ILE A 136 12.18 -13.02 -10.06
C ILE A 136 12.20 -13.33 -8.57
N ILE A 137 11.33 -14.25 -8.14
CA ILE A 137 11.28 -14.78 -6.77
C ILE A 137 11.81 -16.21 -6.79
N ARG A 138 12.85 -16.49 -5.99
CA ARG A 138 13.47 -17.82 -5.89
C ARG A 138 13.57 -18.26 -4.43
N PRO A 139 13.23 -19.52 -4.09
CA PRO A 139 13.36 -19.99 -2.72
C PRO A 139 14.84 -20.04 -2.30
N LEU A 140 15.12 -19.57 -1.09
CA LEU A 140 16.45 -19.70 -0.48
C LEU A 140 16.45 -20.98 0.37
N LYS A 141 17.41 -21.89 0.14
CA LYS A 141 17.47 -23.19 0.82
C LYS A 141 17.73 -23.13 2.34
N SER A 142 17.85 -21.94 2.91
CA SER A 142 18.00 -21.75 4.36
C SER A 142 16.62 -21.66 5.01
N PHE A 143 16.32 -22.59 5.93
CA PHE A 143 15.26 -22.38 6.90
C PHE A 143 15.65 -21.22 7.81
N LEU A 144 14.71 -20.32 8.10
CA LEU A 144 14.91 -19.29 9.11
C LEU A 144 14.93 -19.97 10.48
N ASP A 145 15.94 -19.68 11.29
CA ASP A 145 15.85 -19.92 12.72
C ASP A 145 14.62 -19.15 13.24
N LYS A 146 13.80 -19.82 14.06
CA LYS A 146 12.51 -19.31 14.53
C LYS A 146 12.62 -17.86 14.99
N GLU A 147 11.91 -16.95 14.31
CA GLU A 147 11.65 -15.63 14.89
C GLU A 147 10.67 -15.82 16.05
N ILE A 148 10.90 -15.06 17.12
CA ILE A 148 10.03 -15.06 18.28
C ILE A 148 8.87 -14.14 17.90
N PHE A 149 7.69 -14.72 17.69
CA PHE A 149 6.47 -13.93 17.56
C PHE A 149 6.22 -13.20 18.87
N ASP A 150 5.95 -11.90 18.78
CA ASP A 150 5.52 -11.14 19.95
C ASP A 150 4.18 -11.70 20.44
N GLU A 151 4.00 -11.71 21.76
CA GLU A 151 2.75 -12.14 22.36
C GLU A 151 1.64 -11.16 21.95
N ILE A 152 0.52 -11.69 21.44
CA ILE A 152 -0.61 -10.86 21.01
C ILE A 152 -1.18 -10.17 22.25
N THR A 153 -0.96 -8.85 22.33
CA THR A 153 -1.39 -8.07 23.49
C THR A 153 -2.91 -7.88 23.52
N ASN A 154 -3.44 -7.59 24.72
CA ASN A 154 -4.87 -7.33 24.92
C ASN A 154 -5.35 -6.17 24.03
N GLY A 155 -6.19 -6.48 23.04
CA GLY A 155 -6.76 -5.48 22.12
C GLY A 155 -6.45 -5.78 20.65
N LEU A 156 -5.55 -6.71 20.38
CA LEU A 156 -5.25 -7.21 19.05
C LEU A 156 -5.95 -8.56 18.82
N ALA A 157 -6.27 -8.85 17.56
CA ALA A 157 -6.85 -10.10 17.10
C ALA A 157 -6.17 -10.56 15.80
N LEU A 158 -6.15 -11.88 15.59
CA LEU A 158 -5.67 -12.48 14.35
C LEU A 158 -6.74 -12.34 13.27
N VAL A 159 -6.34 -11.84 12.11
CA VAL A 159 -7.22 -11.74 10.94
C VAL A 159 -6.83 -12.81 9.94
N ASN A 160 -7.71 -13.79 9.71
CA ASN A 160 -7.48 -14.87 8.74
C ASN A 160 -8.35 -14.67 7.51
N GLY A 161 -8.01 -15.35 6.41
CA GLY A 161 -8.71 -15.26 5.13
C GLY A 161 -7.96 -14.41 4.11
N ALA A 162 -8.70 -13.93 3.12
CA ALA A 162 -8.14 -13.23 1.98
C ALA A 162 -7.68 -11.82 2.35
N PHE A 163 -6.53 -11.42 1.80
CA PHE A 163 -6.05 -10.06 1.85
C PHE A 163 -5.71 -9.61 0.43
N ILE A 164 -6.13 -8.40 0.06
CA ILE A 164 -6.02 -7.91 -1.32
C ILE A 164 -5.18 -6.64 -1.30
N GLN A 165 -4.11 -6.63 -2.11
CA GLN A 165 -3.22 -5.50 -2.34
C GLN A 165 -2.78 -4.78 -1.05
N GLN A 166 -2.48 -5.55 -0.01
CA GLN A 166 -2.06 -5.01 1.27
C GLN A 166 -0.59 -4.58 1.25
N CYS A 167 -0.31 -3.50 1.96
CA CYS A 167 1.02 -3.03 2.30
C CYS A 167 0.93 -2.27 3.63
N ILE A 168 2.00 -2.29 4.42
CA ILE A 168 2.12 -1.49 5.65
C ILE A 168 3.20 -0.44 5.44
N GLU A 169 4.47 -0.83 5.54
CA GLU A 169 5.60 0.07 5.31
C GLU A 169 5.97 0.13 3.82
N THR A 170 5.59 -0.89 3.05
CA THR A 170 5.92 -0.99 1.62
C THR A 170 4.99 -0.21 0.69
N CYS A 171 4.01 0.52 1.24
CA CYS A 171 3.13 1.37 0.44
C CYS A 171 3.89 2.52 -0.23
N PHE A 172 4.94 3.03 0.44
CA PHE A 172 5.78 4.13 -0.01
C PHE A 172 7.26 3.80 0.28
N ILE A 173 7.92 3.14 -0.67
CA ILE A 173 9.32 2.72 -0.54
C ILE A 173 10.19 3.34 -1.63
N ASN A 174 11.50 3.17 -1.50
CA ASN A 174 12.46 3.52 -2.54
C ASN A 174 13.47 2.38 -2.65
N MET A 175 13.12 1.37 -3.43
CA MET A 175 13.88 0.13 -3.55
C MET A 175 14.46 0.01 -4.96
N LYS A 176 15.79 0.15 -5.09
CA LYS A 176 16.48 0.06 -6.38
C LYS A 176 16.66 -1.41 -6.77
N MET A 177 15.96 -1.84 -7.80
CA MET A 177 16.04 -3.19 -8.35
C MET A 177 16.98 -3.24 -9.55
N SER A 178 17.80 -4.28 -9.62
CA SER A 178 18.57 -4.67 -10.81
C SER A 178 18.83 -6.18 -10.75
N LYS A 179 19.36 -6.76 -11.81
CA LYS A 179 19.80 -8.16 -11.83
C LYS A 179 20.87 -8.50 -10.77
N ASN A 180 21.67 -7.50 -10.38
CA ASN A 180 22.75 -7.65 -9.40
C ASN A 180 22.33 -7.22 -7.99
N THR A 181 21.09 -6.74 -7.81
CA THR A 181 20.58 -6.36 -6.50
C THR A 181 19.61 -7.42 -6.01
N GLU A 182 20.00 -8.07 -4.92
CA GLU A 182 19.18 -9.09 -4.27
C GLU A 182 18.53 -8.52 -3.02
N TYR A 183 17.21 -8.61 -2.97
CA TYR A 183 16.43 -8.42 -1.75
C TYR A 183 15.98 -9.78 -1.24
N ARG A 184 15.60 -9.87 0.03
CA ARG A 184 15.03 -11.12 0.57
C ARG A 184 13.59 -10.86 1.00
N LEU A 185 12.66 -11.64 0.47
CA LEU A 185 11.32 -11.76 1.03
C LEU A 185 11.38 -12.77 2.18
N VAL A 186 11.02 -12.31 3.37
CA VAL A 186 11.10 -13.10 4.59
C VAL A 186 9.68 -13.35 5.06
N PHE A 187 9.27 -14.62 5.04
CA PHE A 187 7.97 -15.04 5.53
C PHE A 187 8.14 -15.68 6.88
N PHE A 188 7.47 -15.13 7.88
CA PHE A 188 7.31 -15.76 9.18
C PHE A 188 5.90 -16.29 9.30
N VAL A 189 5.78 -17.60 9.43
CA VAL A 189 4.50 -18.31 9.48
C VAL A 189 4.49 -19.19 10.71
N GLU A 190 3.57 -18.92 11.62
CA GLU A 190 3.39 -19.72 12.82
C GLU A 190 2.88 -21.12 12.49
N LYS A 191 3.27 -22.11 13.30
CA LYS A 191 2.95 -23.52 13.08
C LYS A 191 1.43 -23.73 12.97
N GLY A 192 1.01 -24.49 11.96
CA GLY A 192 -0.41 -24.80 11.72
C GLY A 192 -1.12 -23.74 10.88
N THR A 193 -0.38 -22.76 10.35
CA THR A 193 -0.87 -21.74 9.43
C THR A 193 -0.26 -21.96 8.05
N ILE A 194 -1.04 -21.67 7.01
CA ILE A 194 -0.65 -21.70 5.61
C ILE A 194 -0.95 -20.33 5.04
N VAL A 195 0.03 -19.79 4.31
CA VAL A 195 -0.10 -18.55 3.56
C VAL A 195 -0.01 -18.87 2.08
N GLU A 196 -1.04 -18.48 1.35
CA GLU A 196 -1.11 -18.53 -0.10
C GLU A 196 -0.87 -17.11 -0.61
N ILE A 197 0.13 -16.93 -1.48
CA ILE A 197 0.42 -15.65 -2.12
C ILE A 197 0.06 -15.78 -3.59
N ASP A 198 -1.00 -15.09 -3.98
CA ASP A 198 -1.54 -15.16 -5.32
C ASP A 198 -0.82 -14.17 -6.24
N GLU A 199 -0.60 -12.94 -5.76
CA GLU A 199 -0.19 -11.81 -6.59
C GLU A 199 0.73 -10.85 -5.83
N ILE A 200 1.67 -10.25 -6.57
CA ILE A 200 2.31 -9.00 -6.19
C ILE A 200 1.93 -7.89 -7.16
N LEU A 201 1.69 -6.71 -6.60
CA LEU A 201 1.51 -5.48 -7.36
C LEU A 201 2.59 -4.49 -6.95
N TYR A 202 3.31 -3.94 -7.92
CA TYR A 202 4.37 -2.99 -7.64
C TYR A 202 4.33 -1.79 -8.58
N GLN A 203 4.68 -0.63 -8.03
CA GLN A 203 4.78 0.61 -8.77
C GLN A 203 6.25 0.95 -8.97
N ILE A 204 6.64 1.36 -10.17
CA ILE A 204 7.98 1.88 -10.44
C ILE A 204 7.96 3.38 -10.68
N ASN A 205 9.10 4.03 -10.44
CA ASN A 205 9.39 5.37 -10.93
C ASN A 205 10.55 5.28 -11.92
N GLU A 206 10.39 5.89 -13.10
CA GLU A 206 11.42 6.01 -14.13
C GLU A 206 12.20 7.32 -13.96
#